data_AF-A0A660S0E4-F1
#
_entry.id   AF-A0A660S0E4-F1
#
_cell.length_a   1.000
_cell.length_b   1.000
_cell.length_c   1.000
_cell.angle_alpha   90.00
_cell.angle_beta   90.00
_cell.angle_gamma   90.00
#
_symmetry.space_group_name_H-M   'P 1'
#
loop_
_entity.id
_entity.type
_entity.pdbx_description
1 polymer ?
#
loop_
_entity_poly.entity_id
_entity_poly.type
_entity_poly.pdbx_seq_one_letter_code
_entity_poly.pdbx_strand_id
1 'polypeptide(L)'
;MKKHFKREKDLRLFVKKFLKTHLKGLPKGVQLEIKVKSLKPPLVSLFFPFYSEGNLIRANEVDFLLKDLENLGIKAELYYIDDTERNNE
;
A
#
# COMPACT_ATOMS: atom_id res chain seq x y z
N MET A 1 -2.70 14.52 -12.42
CA MET A 1 -3.97 15.09 -11.92
C MET A 1 -4.21 14.58 -10.51
N LYS A 2 -4.16 15.45 -9.48
CA LYS A 2 -4.29 15.02 -8.08
C LYS A 2 -5.72 14.54 -7.80
N LYS A 3 -5.86 13.37 -7.17
CA LYS A 3 -7.18 12.80 -6.83
C LYS A 3 -7.69 13.39 -5.51
N HIS A 4 -8.97 13.77 -5.48
CA HIS A 4 -9.65 14.23 -4.27
C HIS A 4 -10.64 13.16 -3.80
N PHE A 5 -10.51 12.76 -2.54
CA PHE A 5 -11.38 11.76 -1.90
C PHE A 5 -12.26 12.44 -0.86
N LYS A 6 -13.57 12.16 -0.90
CA LYS A 6 -14.54 12.71 0.07
C LYS A 6 -14.77 11.78 1.25
N ARG A 7 -14.57 10.46 1.06
CA ARG A 7 -14.81 9.44 2.08
C ARG A 7 -13.62 8.50 2.18
N GLU A 8 -13.39 7.99 3.39
CA GLU A 8 -12.37 7.00 3.69
C GLU A 8 -12.52 5.74 2.83
N LYS A 9 -13.76 5.26 2.70
CA LYS A 9 -14.12 4.09 1.89
C LYS A 9 -13.69 4.26 0.42
N ASP A 10 -13.81 5.47 -0.13
CA ASP A 10 -13.49 5.74 -1.53
C ASP A 10 -11.98 5.67 -1.77
N LEU A 11 -11.19 6.26 -0.86
CA LEU A 11 -9.73 6.18 -0.90
C LEU A 11 -9.26 4.72 -0.72
N ARG A 12 -9.77 4.02 0.29
CA ARG A 12 -9.44 2.61 0.53
C ARG A 12 -9.77 1.75 -0.69
N LEU A 13 -10.96 1.92 -1.27
CA LEU A 13 -11.38 1.15 -2.44
C LEU A 13 -10.53 1.47 -3.68
N PHE A 14 -10.18 2.74 -3.87
CA PHE A 14 -9.30 3.16 -4.95
C PHE A 14 -7.93 2.48 -4.83
N VAL A 15 -7.28 2.60 -3.68
CA VAL A 15 -5.96 2.00 -3.44
C VAL A 15 -6.02 0.48 -3.56
N LYS A 16 -7.08 -0.16 -3.03
CA LYS A 16 -7.28 -1.61 -3.17
C LYS A 16 -7.36 -2.04 -4.64
N LYS A 17 -8.11 -1.31 -5.47
CA LYS A 17 -8.21 -1.60 -6.91
C LYS A 17 -6.89 -1.34 -7.62
N PHE A 18 -6.21 -0.25 -7.29
CA PHE A 18 -4.89 0.09 -7.83
C PHE A 18 -3.89 -1.04 -7.58
N LEU A 19 -3.73 -1.46 -6.32
CA LEU A 19 -2.82 -2.56 -5.97
C LEU A 19 -3.22 -3.86 -6.69
N LYS A 20 -4.51 -4.21 -6.74
CA LYS A 20 -4.94 -5.43 -7.45
C LYS A 20 -4.63 -5.42 -8.95
N THR A 21 -4.69 -4.25 -9.59
CA THR A 21 -4.42 -4.11 -11.04
C THR A 21 -2.92 -4.18 -11.34
N HIS A 22 -2.09 -3.55 -10.50
CA HIS A 22 -0.67 -3.38 -10.77
C HIS A 22 0.22 -4.42 -10.06
N LEU A 23 -0.18 -4.92 -8.89
CA LEU A 23 0.52 -5.97 -8.15
C LEU A 23 -0.07 -7.34 -8.47
N LYS A 24 0.44 -7.96 -9.55
CA LYS A 24 0.02 -9.30 -10.01
C LYS A 24 0.86 -10.40 -9.36
N GLY A 25 0.33 -11.63 -9.33
CA GLY A 25 1.09 -12.81 -8.89
C GLY A 25 1.25 -12.94 -7.37
N LEU A 26 0.37 -12.30 -6.58
CA LEU A 26 0.31 -12.55 -5.15
C LEU A 26 -0.14 -14.01 -4.89
N PRO A 27 0.48 -14.71 -3.93
CA PRO A 27 0.03 -16.04 -3.52
C PRO A 27 -1.46 -16.06 -3.17
N LYS A 28 -2.14 -17.18 -3.46
CA LYS A 28 -3.55 -17.36 -3.08
C LYS A 28 -3.71 -17.21 -1.56
N GLY A 29 -4.71 -16.44 -1.14
CA GLY A 29 -5.02 -16.22 0.29
C GLY A 29 -4.33 -15.02 0.92
N VAL A 30 -3.37 -14.37 0.22
CA VAL A 30 -2.77 -13.13 0.72
C VAL A 30 -3.82 -12.02 0.83
N GLN A 31 -3.91 -11.42 2.01
CA GLN A 31 -4.70 -10.23 2.26
C GLN A 31 -3.78 -9.05 2.52
N LEU A 32 -3.83 -8.05 1.63
CA LEU A 32 -3.20 -6.76 1.86
C LEU A 32 -4.15 -5.90 2.69
N GLU A 33 -3.68 -5.43 3.84
CA GLU A 33 -4.45 -4.52 4.68
C GLU A 33 -4.14 -3.06 4.32
N ILE A 34 -5.19 -2.25 4.28
CA ILE A 34 -5.13 -0.83 3.90
C ILE A 34 -5.84 -0.01 4.97
N LYS A 35 -5.06 0.76 5.74
CA LYS A 35 -5.59 1.73 6.70
C LYS A 35 -5.49 3.13 6.10
N VAL A 36 -6.58 3.88 6.14
CA VAL A 36 -6.56 5.29 5.73
C VAL A 36 -6.21 6.11 6.97
N LYS A 37 -5.16 6.94 6.88
CA LYS A 37 -4.71 7.82 7.96
C LYS A 37 -5.21 9.24 7.79
N SER A 38 -5.33 9.72 6.55
CA SER A 38 -5.87 11.04 6.24
C SER A 38 -6.51 11.06 4.85
N LEU A 39 -7.49 11.96 4.66
CA LEU A 39 -8.12 12.23 3.37
C LEU A 39 -7.59 13.52 2.71
N LYS A 40 -7.00 14.43 3.50
CA LYS A 40 -6.51 15.74 3.04
C LYS A 40 -5.27 16.13 3.87
N PRO A 41 -4.05 15.89 3.36
CA PRO A 41 -3.74 15.17 2.13
C PRO A 41 -4.08 13.67 2.23
N PRO A 42 -4.41 12.97 1.13
CA PRO A 42 -4.64 11.53 1.15
C PRO A 42 -3.39 10.76 1.63
N LEU A 43 -3.53 10.03 2.72
CA LEU A 43 -2.48 9.21 3.32
C LEU A 43 -3.04 7.84 3.70
N VAL A 44 -2.35 6.78 3.30
CA VAL A 44 -2.69 5.39 3.64
C VAL A 44 -1.48 4.66 4.19
N SER A 45 -1.72 3.71 5.09
CA SER A 45 -0.75 2.71 5.50
C SER A 45 -1.12 1.38 4.85
N LEU A 46 -0.13 0.76 4.20
CA LEU A 46 -0.21 -0.50 3.49
C LEU A 46 0.56 -1.55 4.30
N PHE A 47 -0.12 -2.61 4.71
CA PHE A 47 0.51 -3.70 5.44
C PHE A 47 0.62 -4.90 4.51
N PHE A 48 1.86 -5.28 4.24
CA PHE A 48 2.21 -6.35 3.33
C PHE A 48 2.60 -7.57 4.17
N PRO A 49 1.89 -8.71 4.05
CA PRO A 49 2.19 -9.91 4.81
C PRO A 49 3.36 -10.67 4.14
N PHE A 50 4.46 -9.96 3.88
CA PHE A 50 5.69 -10.48 3.31
C PHE A 50 6.88 -9.89 4.07
N TYR A 51 7.99 -10.60 4.08
CA TYR A 51 9.27 -10.06 4.54
C TYR A 51 9.88 -9.18 3.46
N SER A 52 10.40 -8.02 3.85
CA SER A 52 11.08 -7.07 2.95
C SER A 52 12.24 -7.72 2.18
N GLU A 53 13.04 -8.56 2.84
CA GLU A 53 14.20 -9.25 2.27
C GLU A 53 13.87 -10.51 1.45
N GLY A 54 12.64 -11.02 1.55
CA GLY A 54 12.26 -12.30 0.97
C GLY A 54 12.28 -12.33 -0.56
N ASN A 55 12.19 -11.16 -1.22
CA ASN A 55 12.27 -11.04 -2.67
C ASN A 55 12.55 -9.58 -3.11
N LEU A 56 13.82 -9.28 -3.43
CA LEU A 56 14.25 -7.93 -3.84
C LEU A 56 13.56 -7.40 -5.10
N ILE A 57 13.21 -8.27 -6.05
CA ILE A 57 12.48 -7.88 -7.26
C ILE A 57 11.10 -7.37 -6.88
N ARG A 58 10.42 -8.06 -5.96
CA ARG A 58 9.12 -7.64 -5.43
C ARG A 58 9.19 -6.33 -4.65
N ALA A 59 10.21 -6.16 -3.81
CA ALA A 59 10.40 -4.91 -3.08
C ALA A 59 10.52 -3.73 -4.06
N ASN A 60 11.34 -3.88 -5.10
CA ASN A 60 11.50 -2.87 -6.13
C ASN A 60 10.20 -2.60 -6.93
N GLU A 61 9.42 -3.65 -7.27
CA GLU A 61 8.10 -3.47 -7.88
C GLU A 61 7.18 -2.61 -6.98
N VAL A 62 7.18 -2.88 -5.67
CA VAL A 62 6.35 -2.13 -4.71
C VAL A 62 6.81 -0.68 -4.61
N ASP A 63 8.11 -0.39 -4.65
CA ASP A 63 8.62 0.99 -4.65
C ASP A 63 8.10 1.80 -5.84
N PHE A 64 8.05 1.19 -7.04
CA PHE A 64 7.44 1.84 -8.20
C PHE A 64 5.94 2.10 -7.99
N LEU A 65 5.22 1.17 -7.35
CA LEU A 65 3.79 1.36 -7.02
C LEU A 65 3.57 2.50 -6.02
N LEU A 66 4.44 2.64 -5.02
CA LEU A 66 4.38 3.75 -4.06
C LEU A 66 4.59 5.09 -4.76
N LYS A 67 5.57 5.15 -5.67
CA LYS A 67 5.82 6.34 -6.49
C LYS A 67 4.63 6.69 -7.38
N ASP A 68 3.96 5.70 -7.96
CA ASP A 68 2.76 5.92 -8.76
C ASP A 68 1.58 6.44 -7.93
N LEU A 69 1.39 5.96 -6.69
CA LEU A 69 0.41 6.51 -5.76
C LEU A 69 0.74 7.97 -5.41
N GLU A 70 2.01 8.28 -5.16
CA GLU A 70 2.47 9.64 -4.87
C GLU A 70 2.21 10.58 -6.06
N ASN A 71 2.46 10.13 -7.28
CA ASN A 71 2.15 10.86 -8.52
C ASN A 71 0.64 11.17 -8.67
N LEU A 72 -0.22 10.32 -8.10
CA LEU A 72 -1.67 10.53 -8.04
C LEU A 72 -2.10 11.47 -6.89
N GLY A 73 -1.15 11.89 -6.05
CA GLY A 73 -1.36 12.73 -4.88
C GLY A 73 -1.76 11.94 -3.62
N ILE A 74 -1.43 10.65 -3.56
CA ILE A 74 -1.74 9.77 -2.43
C ILE A 74 -0.42 9.33 -1.81
N LYS A 75 -0.15 9.78 -0.58
CA LYS A 75 1.00 9.29 0.17
C LYS A 75 0.68 7.88 0.72
N ALA A 76 1.62 6.97 0.60
CA ALA A 76 1.49 5.62 1.11
C ALA A 76 2.70 5.29 2.01
N GLU A 77 2.41 4.80 3.20
CA GLU A 77 3.38 4.22 4.13
C GLU A 77 3.32 2.71 3.98
N LEU A 78 4.46 2.06 3.76
CA LEU A 78 4.54 0.62 3.61
C LEU A 78 5.10 0.00 4.88
N TYR A 79 4.48 -1.09 5.32
CA TYR A 79 4.93 -1.89 6.45
C TYR A 79 4.97 -3.35 6.02
N TYR A 80 6.14 -3.97 6.12
CA TYR A 80 6.32 -5.41 5.94
C TYR A 80 6.12 -6.15 7.28
N ILE A 81 6.13 -7.49 7.24
CA ILE A 81 6.00 -8.32 8.45
C ILE A 81 7.08 -7.95 9.47
N ASP A 82 8.32 -7.83 9.02
CA ASP A 82 9.48 -7.50 9.84
C ASP A 82 9.39 -6.10 10.50
N ASP A 83 8.69 -5.17 9.87
CA ASP A 83 8.40 -3.86 10.48
C ASP A 83 7.32 -3.96 11.57
N THR A 84 6.33 -4.84 11.38
CA THR A 84 5.23 -5.01 12.35
C THR A 84 5.61 -5.86 13.56
N GLU A 85 6.49 -6.85 13.37
CA GLU A 85 6.97 -7.70 14.46
C GLU A 85 7.89 -6.91 15.41
N ARG A 86 8.76 -6.05 14.88
CA ARG A 86 9.65 -5.17 15.69
C ARG A 86 8.94 -4.14 16.57
N ASN A 87 7.67 -3.83 16.31
CA ASN A 87 6.91 -2.84 17.08
C ASN A 87 6.11 -3.45 18.26
N ASN A 88 6.21 -4.76 18.49
CA ASN A 88 5.53 -5.46 19.58
C ASN A 88 6.49 -6.03 20.66
N GLU A 89 7.77 -5.66 20.61
CA GLU A 89 8.77 -5.86 21.68
C GLU A 89 9.01 -4.56 22.44
#